data_AF-A0A1Z4RXC7-F1
#
_entry.id   AF-A0A1Z4RXC7-F1
#
_cell.length_a   1.000
_cell.length_b   1.000
_cell.length_c   1.000
_cell.angle_alpha   90.00
_cell.angle_beta   90.00
_cell.angle_gamma   90.00
#
_symmetry.space_group_name_H-M   'P 1'
#
loop_
_entity.id
_entity.type
_entity.pdbx_description
1 polymer ?
#
loop_
_entity_poly.entity_id
_entity_poly.type
_entity_poly.pdbx_seq_one_letter_code
_entity_poly.pdbx_strand_id
1 'polypeptide(L)'
;MSNHVFILDTNKQPLTPCTPGIARSLLKAGKAAVFRQYPFTIILKKAVQLNEEKQCQLKLNPGSKTTGIAILQDNKLIWAAELTHRGQQIKDNLESRRSLRRGRSNRNTRYRQPRFLNRTRLSGWLPPSLDHRVLTTLTWVKRLIKLCPIRSIAMELVKFDTQKLQDPEISGVEYQQSTLHQYEVREYL
;
A
#
# COMPACT_ATOMS: atom_id res chain seq x y z
N MET A 1 -7.41 -0.26 20.97
CA MET A 1 -6.78 0.83 20.21
C MET A 1 -7.71 2.03 20.21
N SER A 2 -7.21 3.24 20.51
CA SER A 2 -8.03 4.45 20.40
C SER A 2 -8.02 4.93 18.95
N ASN A 3 -9.10 4.69 18.21
CA ASN A 3 -9.30 5.28 16.90
C ASN A 3 -9.95 6.65 17.06
N HIS A 4 -9.12 7.69 16.98
CA HIS A 4 -9.57 9.07 16.98
C HIS A 4 -10.40 9.35 15.72
N VAL A 5 -11.29 10.33 15.84
CA VAL A 5 -12.17 10.78 14.78
C VAL A 5 -11.51 11.97 14.09
N PHE A 6 -11.48 11.93 12.76
CA PHE A 6 -10.98 13.05 11.96
C PHE A 6 -11.99 14.20 12.01
N ILE A 7 -11.47 15.43 12.08
CA ILE A 7 -12.29 16.64 12.13
C ILE A 7 -11.87 17.54 10.98
N LEU A 8 -12.86 18.06 10.24
CA LEU A 8 -12.68 19.17 9.31
C LEU A 8 -13.41 20.41 9.82
N ASP A 9 -12.92 21.60 9.48
CA ASP A 9 -13.68 22.84 9.64
C ASP A 9 -14.69 23.02 8.48
N THR A 10 -15.49 24.09 8.51
CA THR A 10 -16.47 24.37 7.44
C THR A 10 -15.82 24.59 6.06
N ASN A 11 -14.54 24.97 6.02
CA ASN A 11 -13.75 25.17 4.81
C ASN A 11 -13.04 23.88 4.35
N LYS A 12 -13.30 22.75 5.03
CA LYS A 12 -12.66 21.44 4.79
C LYS A 12 -11.17 21.43 5.09
N GLN A 13 -10.70 22.33 5.95
CA GLN A 13 -9.35 22.30 6.49
C GLN A 13 -9.25 21.21 7.57
N PRO A 14 -8.23 20.34 7.51
CA PRO A 14 -8.07 19.25 8.47
C PRO A 14 -7.62 19.79 9.82
N LEU A 15 -8.38 19.50 10.87
CA LEU A 15 -8.05 19.84 12.25
C LEU A 15 -7.42 18.65 12.97
N THR A 16 -6.88 18.90 14.17
CA THR A 16 -6.38 17.84 15.04
C THR A 16 -7.48 16.80 15.34
N PRO A 17 -7.24 15.49 15.11
CA PRO A 17 -8.21 14.44 15.43
C PRO A 17 -8.58 14.42 16.92
N CYS A 18 -9.83 14.07 17.23
CA CYS A 18 -10.33 14.03 18.60
C CYS A 18 -10.73 12.62 19.05
N THR A 19 -10.94 12.44 20.35
CA THR A 19 -11.47 11.19 20.88
C THR A 19 -12.93 10.99 20.44
N PRO A 20 -13.41 9.74 20.29
CA PRO A 20 -14.80 9.47 19.95
C PRO A 20 -15.83 10.10 20.90
N GLY A 21 -15.46 10.31 22.18
CA GLY A 21 -16.28 11.00 23.17
C GLY A 21 -16.54 12.46 22.79
N ILE A 22 -15.48 13.19 22.38
CA ILE A 22 -15.59 14.58 21.91
C ILE A 22 -16.41 14.64 20.63
N ALA A 23 -16.14 13.77 19.67
CA ALA A 23 -16.88 13.71 18.41
C ALA A 23 -18.40 13.51 18.66
N ARG A 24 -18.75 12.58 19.56
CA ARG A 24 -20.15 12.33 19.94
C ARG A 24 -20.80 13.54 20.61
N SER A 25 -20.07 14.22 21.49
CA SER A 25 -20.56 15.44 22.15
C SER A 25 -20.85 16.56 21.13
N LEU A 26 -19.93 16.78 20.18
CA LEU A 26 -20.11 17.76 19.10
C LEU A 26 -21.31 17.45 18.20
N LEU A 27 -21.51 16.18 17.87
CA LEU A 27 -22.65 15.72 17.08
C LEU A 27 -23.98 15.89 17.86
N LYS A 28 -24.03 15.46 19.13
CA LYS A 28 -25.21 15.63 19.99
C LYS A 28 -25.58 17.10 20.20
N ALA A 29 -24.59 17.96 20.35
CA ALA A 29 -24.78 19.40 20.47
C ALA A 29 -25.12 20.10 19.13
N GLY A 30 -25.19 19.36 18.01
CA GLY A 30 -25.48 19.92 16.70
C GLY A 30 -24.40 20.84 16.12
N LYS A 31 -23.20 20.86 16.72
CA LYS A 31 -22.06 21.72 16.33
C LYS A 31 -21.26 21.14 15.15
N ALA A 32 -21.41 19.85 14.90
CA ALA A 32 -20.78 19.12 13.80
C ALA A 32 -21.80 18.28 13.04
N ALA A 33 -21.44 17.85 11.84
CA ALA A 33 -22.16 16.86 11.05
C ALA A 33 -21.22 15.73 10.64
N VAL A 34 -21.78 14.56 10.30
CA VAL A 34 -20.99 13.46 9.74
C VAL A 34 -20.57 13.84 8.32
N PHE A 35 -19.27 13.87 8.06
CA PHE A 35 -18.72 14.14 6.73
C PHE A 35 -18.46 12.85 5.96
N ARG A 36 -17.95 11.82 6.64
CA ARG A 36 -17.65 10.51 6.06
C ARG A 36 -17.72 9.41 7.11
N GLN A 37 -18.21 8.24 6.71
CA GLN A 37 -18.28 7.07 7.59
C GLN A 37 -16.94 6.33 7.72
N TYR A 38 -16.15 6.23 6.64
CA TYR A 38 -14.85 5.55 6.67
C TYR A 38 -13.73 6.29 5.91
N PRO A 39 -12.63 6.66 6.60
CA PRO A 39 -12.53 6.67 8.05
C PRO A 39 -13.53 7.68 8.65
N PHE A 40 -14.02 7.41 9.86
CA PHE A 40 -15.06 8.24 10.46
C PHE A 40 -14.55 9.68 10.64
N THR A 41 -15.25 10.61 10.01
CA THR A 41 -14.86 12.01 9.91
C THR A 41 -16.09 12.88 10.17
N ILE A 42 -15.94 13.88 11.03
CA ILE A 42 -16.93 14.91 11.25
C ILE A 42 -16.48 16.25 10.68
N ILE A 43 -17.43 17.09 10.31
CA ILE A 43 -17.19 18.46 9.87
C ILE A 43 -17.86 19.44 10.83
N LEU A 44 -17.13 20.45 11.29
CA LEU A 44 -17.66 21.51 12.14
C LEU A 44 -18.46 22.51 11.31
N LYS A 45 -19.52 23.07 11.90
CA LYS A 45 -20.36 24.10 11.25
C LYS A 45 -19.75 25.51 11.29
N LYS A 46 -18.51 25.65 11.74
CA LYS A 46 -17.80 26.93 11.82
C LYS A 46 -16.38 26.78 11.25
N ALA A 47 -15.85 27.89 10.77
CA ALA A 47 -14.42 28.02 10.51
C ALA A 47 -13.68 28.09 11.85
N VAL A 48 -12.47 27.52 11.88
CA VAL A 48 -11.59 27.56 13.05
C VAL A 48 -10.30 28.21 12.61
N GLN A 49 -9.90 29.30 13.26
CA GLN A 49 -8.57 29.87 13.08
C GLN A 49 -7.57 29.00 13.84
N LEU A 50 -6.55 28.56 13.13
CA LEU A 50 -5.54 27.66 13.62
C LEU A 50 -4.36 28.43 14.16
N ASN A 51 -4.23 28.47 15.48
CA ASN A 51 -3.08 29.09 16.14
C ASN A 51 -1.94 28.07 16.32
N GLU A 52 -2.24 26.83 16.73
CA GLU A 52 -1.25 25.77 16.95
C GLU A 52 -1.83 24.39 16.64
N GLU A 53 -1.60 23.91 15.43
CA GLU A 53 -2.06 22.60 15.01
C GLU A 53 -1.07 21.53 15.46
N LYS A 54 -1.54 20.56 16.25
CA LYS A 54 -0.68 19.43 16.65
C LYS A 54 -0.38 18.58 15.43
N GLN A 55 0.90 18.53 15.08
CA GLN A 55 1.39 17.86 13.88
C GLN A 55 1.30 16.34 14.05
N CYS A 56 0.74 15.67 13.04
CA CYS A 56 0.66 14.23 13.01
C CYS A 56 1.75 13.61 12.12
N GLN A 57 2.23 12.43 12.52
CA GLN A 57 3.14 11.61 11.71
C GLN A 57 2.39 10.38 11.18
N LEU A 58 2.51 10.13 9.88
CA LEU A 58 2.00 8.92 9.25
C LEU A 58 3.10 7.86 9.19
N LYS A 59 2.85 6.66 9.74
CA LYS A 59 3.73 5.51 9.63
C LYS A 59 3.12 4.44 8.74
N LEU A 60 3.91 3.93 7.79
CA LEU A 60 3.53 2.89 6.85
C LEU A 60 4.40 1.65 7.05
N ASN A 61 3.78 0.49 7.20
CA ASN A 61 4.45 -0.81 7.19
C ASN A 61 3.95 -1.63 6.00
N PRO A 62 4.65 -1.60 4.85
CA PRO A 62 4.24 -2.30 3.65
C PRO A 62 4.54 -3.81 3.72
N GLY A 63 3.50 -4.64 3.78
CA GLY A 63 3.58 -6.09 3.62
C GLY A 63 3.16 -6.59 2.24
N SER A 64 3.33 -7.89 2.00
CA SER A 64 3.00 -8.53 0.72
C SER A 64 1.50 -8.62 0.46
N LYS A 65 0.72 -8.90 1.52
CA LYS A 65 -0.74 -9.05 1.51
C LYS A 65 -1.45 -7.82 2.07
N THR A 66 -0.90 -7.21 3.12
CA THR A 66 -1.52 -6.09 3.81
C THR A 66 -0.49 -5.00 4.09
N THR A 67 -0.94 -3.75 4.22
CA THR A 67 -0.11 -2.62 4.64
C THR A 67 -0.68 -2.04 5.93
N GLY A 68 0.12 -2.05 6.99
CA GLY A 68 -0.21 -1.36 8.23
C GLY A 68 -0.08 0.15 8.04
N ILE A 69 -1.08 0.90 8.48
CA ILE A 69 -1.10 2.36 8.44
C ILE A 69 -1.40 2.85 9.86
N ALA A 70 -0.54 3.73 10.37
CA ALA A 70 -0.69 4.31 11.70
C ALA A 70 -0.50 5.83 11.64
N ILE A 71 -1.30 6.56 12.41
CA ILE A 71 -1.11 8.00 12.63
C ILE A 71 -0.73 8.19 14.10
N LEU A 72 0.39 8.89 14.31
CA LEU A 72 0.90 9.26 15.60
C LEU A 72 0.79 10.77 15.80
N GLN A 73 0.59 11.15 17.05
CA GLN A 73 0.60 12.53 17.51
C GLN A 73 1.35 12.57 18.84
N ASP A 74 2.40 13.36 18.96
CA ASP A 74 3.24 13.42 20.16
C ASP A 74 3.71 12.01 20.62
N ASN A 75 4.14 11.16 19.68
CA ASN A 75 4.47 9.73 19.88
C ASN A 75 3.33 8.82 20.38
N LYS A 76 2.10 9.31 20.49
CA LYS A 76 0.92 8.50 20.83
C LYS A 76 0.22 8.03 19.57
N LEU A 77 -0.15 6.75 19.53
CA LEU A 77 -0.95 6.19 18.46
C LEU A 77 -2.40 6.69 18.57
N ILE A 78 -2.83 7.49 17.59
CA ILE A 78 -4.19 8.08 17.58
C ILE A 78 -5.13 7.41 16.58
N TRP A 79 -4.60 6.74 15.56
CA TRP A 79 -5.42 6.03 14.58
C TRP A 79 -4.58 4.93 13.92
N ALA A 80 -5.20 3.77 13.66
CA ALA A 80 -4.57 2.70 12.92
C ALA A 80 -5.56 2.01 11.99
N ALA A 81 -5.06 1.52 10.87
CA ALA A 81 -5.79 0.67 9.94
C ALA A 81 -4.86 -0.33 9.24
N GLU A 82 -5.47 -1.39 8.73
CA GLU A 82 -4.82 -2.36 7.88
C GLU A 82 -5.43 -2.30 6.47
N LEU A 83 -4.59 -2.08 5.47
CA LEU A 83 -4.97 -2.04 4.07
C LEU A 83 -4.72 -3.40 3.44
N THR A 84 -5.78 -4.15 3.14
CA THR A 84 -5.69 -5.43 2.43
C THR A 84 -5.53 -5.21 0.93
N HIS A 85 -4.50 -5.83 0.34
CA HIS A 85 -4.21 -5.75 -1.09
C HIS A 85 -4.82 -6.92 -1.86
N ARG A 86 -5.19 -6.67 -3.12
CA ARG A 86 -5.64 -7.71 -4.05
C ARG A 86 -4.52 -8.27 -4.92
N GLY A 87 -3.25 -8.05 -4.54
CA GLY A 87 -2.09 -8.42 -5.34
C GLY A 87 -2.04 -9.92 -5.69
N GLN A 88 -2.40 -10.78 -4.73
CA GLN A 88 -2.48 -12.22 -4.95
C GLN A 88 -3.58 -12.58 -5.96
N GLN A 89 -4.80 -12.07 -5.77
CA GLN A 89 -5.90 -12.29 -6.69
C GLN A 89 -5.58 -11.81 -8.12
N ILE A 90 -4.90 -10.68 -8.26
CA ILE A 90 -4.44 -10.17 -9.56
C ILE A 90 -3.45 -11.16 -10.20
N LYS A 91 -2.48 -11.67 -9.43
CA LYS A 91 -1.52 -12.68 -9.90
C LYS A 91 -2.26 -13.93 -10.37
N ASP A 92 -3.16 -14.47 -9.56
CA ASP A 92 -3.90 -15.70 -9.85
C ASP A 92 -4.76 -15.56 -11.12
N ASN A 93 -5.41 -14.41 -11.28
CA ASN A 93 -6.19 -14.10 -12.48
C ASN A 93 -5.32 -14.01 -13.75
N LEU A 94 -4.12 -13.42 -13.64
CA LEU A 94 -3.17 -13.35 -14.77
C LEU A 94 -2.60 -14.74 -15.11
N GLU A 95 -2.36 -15.57 -14.11
CA GLU A 95 -1.90 -16.94 -14.27
C GLU A 95 -2.95 -17.83 -14.92
N SER A 96 -4.20 -17.79 -14.43
CA SER A 96 -5.34 -18.46 -15.04
C SER A 96 -5.53 -18.06 -16.50
N ARG A 97 -5.53 -16.75 -16.80
CA ARG A 97 -5.60 -16.23 -18.17
C ARG A 97 -4.47 -16.77 -19.06
N ARG A 98 -3.24 -16.82 -18.52
CA ARG A 98 -2.07 -17.35 -19.24
C ARG A 98 -2.21 -18.84 -19.52
N SER A 99 -2.64 -19.63 -18.52
CA SER A 99 -2.85 -21.07 -18.61
C SER A 99 -3.89 -21.41 -19.69
N LEU A 100 -5.08 -20.78 -19.63
CA LEU A 100 -6.14 -20.98 -20.63
C LEU A 100 -5.68 -20.63 -22.05
N ARG A 101 -4.92 -19.55 -22.21
CA ARG A 101 -4.34 -19.16 -23.51
C ARG A 101 -3.35 -20.19 -24.04
N ARG A 102 -2.47 -20.72 -23.17
CA ARG A 102 -1.54 -21.81 -23.53
C ARG A 102 -2.30 -23.06 -23.91
N GLY A 103 -3.26 -23.50 -23.12
CA GLY A 103 -4.07 -24.68 -23.39
C GLY A 103 -4.87 -24.61 -24.71
N ARG A 104 -5.37 -23.44 -25.10
CA ARG A 104 -5.97 -23.24 -26.44
C ARG A 104 -4.94 -23.33 -27.56
N SER A 105 -3.73 -22.81 -27.34
CA SER A 105 -2.66 -22.81 -28.35
C SER A 105 -2.08 -24.21 -28.57
N ASN A 106 -1.96 -25.02 -27.50
CA ASN A 106 -1.47 -26.40 -27.57
C ASN A 106 -2.49 -27.33 -28.25
N ARG A 107 -3.80 -27.10 -28.06
CA ARG A 107 -4.85 -27.86 -28.78
C ARG A 107 -4.94 -27.49 -30.26
N ASN A 108 -4.74 -26.21 -30.60
CA ASN A 108 -4.78 -25.71 -31.97
C ASN A 108 -3.38 -25.31 -32.43
N THR A 109 -2.58 -26.29 -32.86
CA THR A 109 -1.15 -26.17 -33.25
C THR A 109 -0.90 -25.48 -34.60
N ARG A 110 -1.84 -24.66 -35.10
CA ARG A 110 -1.62 -23.83 -36.28
C ARG A 110 -0.40 -22.92 -36.08
N TYR A 111 0.35 -22.71 -37.15
CA TYR A 111 1.50 -21.80 -37.17
C TYR A 111 1.14 -20.43 -36.60
N ARG A 112 1.98 -19.91 -35.71
CA ARG A 112 1.88 -18.56 -35.12
C ARG A 112 3.26 -17.95 -35.12
N GLN A 113 3.42 -16.82 -35.81
CA GLN A 113 4.69 -16.10 -35.82
C GLN A 113 5.12 -15.69 -34.40
N PRO A 114 6.44 -15.80 -34.09
CA PRO A 114 6.99 -15.34 -32.83
C PRO A 114 6.80 -13.82 -32.67
N ARG A 115 6.45 -13.39 -31.45
CA ARG A 115 6.18 -11.97 -31.10
C ARG A 115 7.11 -11.46 -29.99
N PHE A 116 8.36 -11.91 -29.96
CA PHE A 116 9.29 -11.57 -28.88
C PHE A 116 9.55 -10.06 -28.80
N LEU A 117 9.71 -9.40 -29.95
CA LEU A 117 9.93 -7.95 -30.05
C LEU A 117 8.70 -7.11 -29.65
N ASN A 118 7.49 -7.69 -29.68
CA ASN A 118 6.25 -7.00 -29.31
C ASN A 118 5.91 -7.14 -27.82
N ARG A 119 6.77 -7.81 -27.04
CA ARG A 119 6.58 -8.04 -25.60
C ARG A 119 7.62 -7.27 -24.79
N THR A 120 7.86 -6.02 -25.16
CA THR A 120 8.72 -5.11 -24.40
C THR A 120 7.97 -4.54 -23.20
N ARG A 121 8.74 -4.20 -22.17
CA ARG A 121 8.26 -3.47 -20.99
C ARG A 121 8.99 -2.15 -20.94
N LEU A 122 8.26 -1.08 -20.64
CA LEU A 122 8.87 0.23 -20.45
C LEU A 122 9.80 0.21 -19.23
N SER A 123 10.77 1.12 -19.21
CA SER A 123 11.59 1.35 -18.02
C SER A 123 10.69 1.70 -16.83
N GLY A 124 10.98 1.11 -15.67
CA GLY A 124 10.17 1.29 -14.45
C GLY A 124 8.85 0.50 -14.42
N TRP A 125 8.59 -0.36 -15.40
CA TRP A 125 7.38 -1.20 -15.39
C TRP A 125 7.33 -2.11 -14.17
N LEU A 126 6.23 -2.03 -13.43
CA LEU A 126 5.89 -2.95 -12.36
C LEU A 126 4.83 -3.97 -12.83
N PRO A 127 4.92 -5.24 -12.39
CA PRO A 127 3.82 -6.17 -12.54
C PRO A 127 2.54 -5.59 -11.93
N PRO A 128 1.35 -5.82 -12.54
CA PRO A 128 0.09 -5.25 -12.07
C PRO A 128 -0.22 -5.53 -10.58
N SER A 129 0.23 -6.67 -10.06
CA SER A 129 0.08 -7.02 -8.65
C SER A 129 0.94 -6.16 -7.71
N LEU A 130 2.16 -5.78 -8.11
CA LEU A 130 3.03 -4.90 -7.33
C LEU A 130 2.56 -3.45 -7.45
N ASP A 131 2.22 -3.02 -8.66
CA ASP A 131 1.72 -1.68 -8.94
C ASP A 131 0.45 -1.38 -8.14
N HIS A 132 -0.46 -2.35 -8.06
CA HIS A 132 -1.65 -2.26 -7.21
C HIS A 132 -1.31 -1.92 -5.76
N ARG A 133 -0.31 -2.56 -5.15
CA ARG A 133 0.07 -2.32 -3.74
C ARG A 133 0.60 -0.90 -3.52
N VAL A 134 1.37 -0.38 -4.47
CA VAL A 134 1.93 0.97 -4.41
C VAL A 134 0.81 1.99 -4.56
N LEU A 135 -0.03 1.85 -5.59
CA LEU A 135 -1.08 2.82 -5.91
C LEU A 135 -2.19 2.86 -4.86
N THR A 136 -2.59 1.72 -4.29
CA THR A 136 -3.59 1.69 -3.21
C THR A 136 -3.08 2.38 -1.95
N THR A 137 -1.83 2.08 -1.55
CA THR A 137 -1.18 2.74 -0.40
C THR A 137 -1.10 4.24 -0.62
N LEU A 138 -0.64 4.68 -1.79
CA LEU A 138 -0.57 6.10 -2.15
C LEU A 138 -1.95 6.77 -2.11
N THR A 139 -2.99 6.09 -2.57
CA THR A 139 -4.37 6.58 -2.52
C THR A 139 -4.82 6.83 -1.08
N TRP A 140 -4.48 5.91 -0.17
CA TRP A 140 -4.79 6.05 1.26
C TRP A 140 -3.99 7.16 1.92
N VAL A 141 -2.70 7.27 1.65
CA VAL A 141 -1.85 8.37 2.11
C VAL A 141 -2.45 9.72 1.72
N LYS A 142 -2.78 9.91 0.43
CA LYS A 142 -3.39 11.14 -0.08
C LYS A 142 -4.75 11.43 0.57
N ARG A 143 -5.54 10.40 0.89
CA ARG A 143 -6.82 10.56 1.59
C ARG A 143 -6.60 11.03 3.03
N LEU A 144 -5.64 10.44 3.74
CA LEU A 144 -5.36 10.78 5.14
C LEU A 144 -4.78 12.19 5.29
N ILE A 145 -3.93 12.64 4.36
CA ILE A 145 -3.40 14.01 4.33
C ILE A 145 -4.53 15.05 4.23
N LYS A 146 -5.64 14.72 3.56
CA LYS A 146 -6.81 15.61 3.45
C LYS A 146 -7.69 15.62 4.71
N LEU A 147 -7.50 14.67 5.63
CA LEU A 147 -8.35 14.48 6.80
C LEU A 147 -7.63 14.78 8.12
N CYS A 148 -6.31 14.89 8.09
CA CYS A 148 -5.46 15.03 9.27
C CYS A 148 -4.25 15.91 8.92
N PRO A 149 -3.81 16.79 9.82
CA PRO A 149 -2.62 17.63 9.62
C PRO A 149 -1.32 16.81 9.70
N ILE A 150 -1.04 16.06 8.64
CA ILE A 150 0.14 15.19 8.53
C ILE A 150 1.35 16.02 8.11
N ARG A 151 2.37 16.06 8.98
CA ARG A 151 3.63 16.79 8.76
C ARG A 151 4.72 15.93 8.14
N SER A 152 4.80 14.67 8.56
CA SER A 152 5.85 13.75 8.13
C SER A 152 5.27 12.36 7.87
N ILE A 153 5.93 11.64 6.95
CA ILE A 153 5.61 10.27 6.62
C ILE A 153 6.89 9.45 6.86
N ALA A 154 6.78 8.39 7.65
CA ALA A 154 7.83 7.41 7.82
C ALA A 154 7.36 6.06 7.29
N MET A 155 8.25 5.33 6.65
CA MET A 155 7.95 4.01 6.08
C MET A 155 9.08 3.05 6.42
N GLU A 156 8.71 1.85 6.84
CA GLU A 156 9.67 0.77 7.01
C GLU A 156 10.04 0.21 5.64
N LEU A 157 11.33 0.24 5.31
CA LEU A 157 11.87 -0.33 4.09
C LEU A 157 12.54 -1.67 4.41
N VAL A 158 11.79 -2.76 4.23
CA VAL A 158 12.36 -4.10 4.31
C VAL A 158 13.01 -4.45 2.96
N LYS A 159 14.22 -3.93 2.74
CA LYS A 159 15.09 -4.34 1.62
C LYS A 159 16.12 -5.34 2.14
N PHE A 160 15.77 -6.62 2.12
CA PHE A 160 16.69 -7.70 2.41
C PHE A 160 16.95 -8.49 1.14
N ASP A 161 18.21 -8.55 0.72
CA ASP A 161 18.69 -9.46 -0.32
C ASP A 161 19.48 -10.56 0.38
N THR A 162 18.86 -11.73 0.50
CA THR A 162 19.44 -12.86 1.24
C THR A 162 20.68 -13.42 0.55
N GLN A 163 20.81 -13.27 -0.77
CA GLN A 163 22.02 -13.71 -1.49
C GLN A 163 23.16 -12.73 -1.25
N LYS A 164 22.91 -11.42 -1.30
CA LYS A 164 23.92 -10.40 -0.96
C LYS A 164 24.44 -10.45 0.46
N LEU A 165 23.67 -11.03 1.39
CA LEU A 165 24.14 -11.27 2.75
C LEU A 165 25.19 -12.39 2.83
N GLN A 166 25.10 -13.37 1.93
CA GLN A 166 26.04 -14.49 1.86
C GLN A 166 27.25 -14.13 0.98
N ASP A 167 26.99 -13.47 -0.14
CA ASP A 167 27.99 -13.01 -1.09
C ASP A 167 27.73 -11.56 -1.50
N PRO A 168 28.42 -10.58 -0.87
CA PRO A 168 28.24 -9.16 -1.17
C PRO A 168 28.57 -8.75 -2.60
N GLU A 169 29.44 -9.50 -3.29
CA GLU A 169 29.92 -9.21 -4.64
C GLU A 169 28.94 -9.74 -5.72
N ILE A 170 27.95 -10.56 -5.33
CA ILE A 170 27.04 -11.23 -6.26
C ILE A 170 26.38 -10.25 -7.24
N SER A 171 26.48 -10.57 -8.53
CA SER A 171 26.06 -9.69 -9.61
C SER A 171 25.51 -10.45 -10.82
N GLY A 172 24.57 -9.82 -11.53
CA GLY A 172 24.10 -10.29 -12.84
C GLY A 172 23.59 -11.74 -12.85
N VAL A 173 24.33 -12.61 -13.56
CA VAL A 173 23.96 -14.01 -13.80
C VAL A 173 24.12 -14.86 -12.54
N GLU A 174 24.99 -14.48 -11.61
CA GLU A 174 25.29 -15.23 -10.39
C GLU A 174 24.05 -15.39 -9.49
N TYR A 175 23.12 -14.42 -9.52
CA TYR A 175 21.81 -14.54 -8.86
C TYR A 175 20.98 -15.76 -9.33
N GLN A 176 21.20 -16.22 -10.56
CA GLN A 176 20.51 -17.36 -11.16
C GLN A 176 21.26 -18.68 -10.93
N GLN A 177 22.51 -18.59 -10.49
CA GLN A 177 23.36 -19.72 -10.16
C GLN A 177 23.16 -20.05 -8.69
N SER A 178 22.34 -21.07 -8.41
CA SER A 178 22.26 -21.59 -7.04
C SER A 178 23.58 -22.27 -6.66
N THR A 179 23.74 -22.64 -5.39
CA THR A 179 24.88 -23.44 -4.92
C THR A 179 25.11 -24.74 -5.71
N LEU A 180 24.09 -25.23 -6.42
CA LEU A 180 24.15 -26.43 -7.26
C LEU A 180 24.40 -26.13 -8.74
N HIS A 181 24.61 -24.87 -9.12
CA HIS A 181 24.98 -24.52 -10.49
C HIS A 181 26.33 -25.18 -10.82
N GLN A 182 26.41 -25.87 -11.95
CA GLN A 182 27.52 -26.73 -12.40
C GLN A 182 27.63 -28.12 -11.75
N TYR A 183 26.80 -28.48 -10.77
CA TYR A 183 26.74 -29.88 -10.33
C TYR A 183 25.81 -30.66 -11.28
N GLU A 184 26.35 -31.71 -11.92
CA GLU A 184 25.59 -32.68 -12.72
C GLU A 184 24.70 -33.56 -11.83
N VAL A 185 23.77 -32.98 -11.07
CA VAL A 185 22.85 -33.74 -10.18
C VAL A 185 21.75 -34.45 -10.97
N ARG A 186 21.90 -34.61 -12.29
CA ARG A 186 20.96 -35.40 -13.11
C ARG A 186 21.31 -36.88 -13.21
N GLU A 187 22.44 -37.33 -12.63
CA GLU A 187 22.84 -38.74 -12.69
C GLU A 187 22.56 -39.54 -11.40
N TYR A 188 22.11 -38.91 -10.31
CA TYR A 188 21.97 -39.60 -9.00
C TYR A 188 20.60 -39.40 -8.30
N LEU A 189 19.52 -39.22 -9.06
CA LEU A 189 18.14 -39.34 -8.56
C LEU A 189 17.28 -40.20 -9.50
#